data_AF-A0A2G9HIA6-F1
#
_entry.id   AF-A0A2G9HIA6-F1
#
_cell.length_a   1.000
_cell.length_b   1.000
_cell.length_c   1.000
_cell.angle_alpha   90.00
_cell.angle_beta   90.00
_cell.angle_gamma   90.00
#
_symmetry.space_group_name_H-M   'P 1'
#
loop_
_entity.id
_entity.type
_entity.pdbx_description
1 polymer ?
#
loop_
_entity_poly.entity_id
_entity_poly.type
_entity_poly.pdbx_seq_one_letter_code
_entity_poly.pdbx_strand_id
1 'polypeptide(L)'
;MADGNPDDHRQDSTTVGFSGADSNGSGERENIDNAITASSSNSSVAEGLYSLISSVMTDFDSRAEATARSQDQLAFALDRLTGELDKLLEDAPSPFIMQHAARISGVRKRVKSLNTVLKSIQRRIDNMDRMMSAGLVHEAPVGESSGQQHAL
;
A
#
# COMPACT_ATOMS: atom_id res chain seq x y z
N MET A 1 -48.79 15.90 -44.50
CA MET A 1 -49.08 15.53 -45.92
C MET A 1 -48.12 16.30 -46.80
N ALA A 2 -47.63 15.66 -47.87
CA ALA A 2 -46.49 16.00 -48.77
C ALA A 2 -45.12 15.69 -48.13
N ASP A 3 -44.35 14.65 -48.46
CA ASP A 3 -44.01 13.95 -49.72
C ASP A 3 -43.48 14.85 -50.84
N GLY A 4 -42.28 14.51 -51.33
CA GLY A 4 -41.57 15.23 -52.39
C GLY A 4 -40.04 15.18 -52.31
N ASN A 5 -39.44 14.02 -52.60
CA ASN A 5 -38.13 13.92 -53.26
C ASN A 5 -38.31 14.29 -54.76
N PRO A 6 -37.33 14.85 -55.54
CA PRO A 6 -36.29 14.03 -56.17
C PRO A 6 -34.96 14.72 -56.64
N ASP A 7 -33.96 13.87 -56.95
CA ASP A 7 -32.94 13.94 -58.04
C ASP A 7 -32.00 15.16 -58.19
N ASP A 8 -30.77 15.11 -58.71
CA ASP A 8 -29.75 14.14 -59.13
C ASP A 8 -28.59 15.03 -59.67
N HIS A 9 -27.32 14.63 -59.58
CA HIS A 9 -26.24 14.88 -60.58
C HIS A 9 -24.82 14.58 -60.06
N ARG A 10 -24.35 13.38 -60.45
CA ARG A 10 -23.18 13.11 -61.32
C ARG A 10 -21.74 13.53 -60.92
N GLN A 11 -20.93 12.47 -60.75
CA GLN A 11 -19.60 12.15 -61.34
C GLN A 11 -18.32 12.85 -60.82
N ASP A 12 -17.36 12.05 -60.31
CA ASP A 12 -16.02 11.80 -60.90
C ASP A 12 -15.29 10.68 -60.10
N SER A 13 -15.18 9.45 -60.62
CA SER A 13 -13.98 8.85 -61.23
C SER A 13 -12.63 9.21 -60.59
N THR A 14 -12.01 8.26 -59.89
CA THR A 14 -10.64 7.79 -60.20
C THR A 14 -10.36 6.52 -59.42
N THR A 15 -10.18 5.45 -60.18
CA THR A 15 -9.64 4.17 -59.73
C THR A 15 -8.13 4.29 -59.56
N VAL A 16 -7.60 3.96 -58.38
CA VAL A 16 -6.19 3.56 -58.24
C VAL A 16 -6.17 2.19 -57.60
N GLY A 17 -5.97 1.19 -58.46
CA GLY A 17 -5.75 -0.18 -58.04
C GLY A 17 -4.36 -0.34 -57.44
N PHE A 18 -4.28 -1.05 -56.33
CA PHE A 18 -3.06 -1.68 -55.87
C PHE A 18 -3.37 -3.16 -55.63
N SER A 19 -3.17 -3.95 -56.68
CA SER A 19 -3.03 -5.40 -56.57
C SER A 19 -1.55 -5.75 -56.77
N GLY A 20 -0.98 -6.40 -55.77
CA GLY A 20 0.40 -6.88 -55.75
C GLY A 20 0.62 -7.80 -54.55
N ALA A 21 0.04 -8.99 -54.61
CA ALA A 21 0.51 -10.26 -54.04
C ALA A 21 2.04 -10.44 -54.25
N ASP A 22 2.86 -11.12 -53.46
CA ASP A 22 2.68 -12.08 -52.37
C ASP A 22 4.00 -12.18 -51.58
N SER A 23 3.89 -12.59 -50.30
CA SER A 23 4.82 -13.44 -49.53
C SER A 23 6.31 -13.08 -49.44
N ASN A 24 6.79 -12.70 -48.25
CA ASN A 24 7.49 -13.63 -47.34
C ASN A 24 7.92 -12.91 -46.05
N GLY A 25 7.45 -13.36 -44.89
CA GLY A 25 7.78 -12.76 -43.59
C GLY A 25 6.97 -13.36 -42.43
N SER A 26 6.63 -14.64 -42.53
CA SER A 26 6.02 -15.42 -41.45
C SER A 26 7.13 -15.88 -40.50
N GLY A 27 7.25 -15.24 -39.33
CA GLY A 27 8.16 -15.73 -38.29
C GLY A 27 8.32 -14.89 -37.03
N GLU A 28 7.98 -13.58 -37.00
CA GLU A 28 8.35 -12.74 -35.85
C GLU A 28 7.21 -11.99 -35.15
N ARG A 29 5.98 -12.02 -35.67
CA ARG A 29 4.84 -11.31 -35.05
C ARG A 29 4.15 -12.06 -33.90
N GLU A 30 4.19 -13.40 -33.89
CA GLU A 30 3.53 -14.19 -32.84
C GLU A 30 4.31 -14.22 -31.51
N ASN A 31 5.58 -13.76 -31.48
CA ASN A 31 6.39 -13.76 -30.26
C ASN A 31 6.16 -12.51 -29.38
N ILE A 32 5.87 -11.37 -30.00
CA ILE A 32 5.69 -10.09 -29.31
C ILE A 32 4.36 -10.06 -28.54
N ASP A 33 3.27 -10.58 -29.13
CA ASP A 33 1.97 -10.63 -28.46
C ASP A 33 1.98 -11.56 -27.24
N ASN A 34 2.72 -12.67 -27.29
CA ASN A 34 2.90 -13.56 -26.14
C ASN A 34 3.74 -12.92 -25.03
N ALA A 35 4.78 -12.14 -25.37
CA ALA A 35 5.60 -11.42 -24.39
C ALA A 35 4.83 -10.25 -23.74
N ILE A 36 4.04 -9.49 -24.50
CA ILE A 36 3.21 -8.38 -24.00
C ILE A 36 2.06 -8.91 -23.14
N THR A 37 1.44 -10.04 -23.51
CA THR A 37 0.36 -10.67 -22.72
C THR A 37 0.90 -11.33 -21.45
N ALA A 38 2.08 -11.98 -21.51
CA ALA A 38 2.77 -12.51 -20.33
C ALA A 38 3.24 -11.39 -19.39
N SER A 39 3.76 -10.28 -19.92
CA SER A 39 4.18 -9.12 -19.12
C SER A 39 2.98 -8.38 -18.51
N SER A 40 1.85 -8.28 -19.22
CA SER A 40 0.63 -7.63 -18.71
C SER A 40 -0.09 -8.48 -17.66
N SER A 41 -0.16 -9.81 -17.84
CA SER A 41 -0.72 -10.73 -16.84
C SER A 41 0.15 -10.83 -15.58
N ASN A 42 1.48 -10.80 -15.72
CA ASN A 42 2.37 -10.66 -14.57
C ASN A 42 2.18 -9.31 -13.87
N SER A 43 1.92 -8.23 -14.61
CA SER A 43 1.66 -6.90 -14.03
C SER A 43 0.33 -6.84 -13.28
N SER A 44 -0.74 -7.46 -13.79
CA SER A 44 -2.05 -7.45 -13.12
C SER A 44 -2.07 -8.33 -11.87
N VAL A 45 -1.33 -9.44 -11.87
CA VAL A 45 -1.08 -10.23 -10.66
C VAL A 45 -0.24 -9.44 -9.66
N ALA A 46 0.82 -8.75 -10.10
CA ALA A 46 1.64 -7.90 -9.22
C ALA A 46 0.83 -6.74 -8.62
N GLU A 47 -0.03 -6.09 -9.42
CA GLU A 47 -0.93 -5.02 -8.99
C GLU A 47 -2.01 -5.55 -8.03
N GLY A 48 -2.56 -6.73 -8.28
CA GLY A 48 -3.48 -7.41 -7.38
C GLY A 48 -2.83 -7.79 -6.04
N LEU A 49 -1.59 -8.30 -6.07
CA LEU A 49 -0.81 -8.60 -4.87
C LEU A 49 -0.45 -7.33 -4.10
N TYR A 50 -0.03 -6.28 -4.80
CA TYR A 50 0.26 -4.98 -4.19
C TYR A 50 -0.98 -4.39 -3.54
N SER A 51 -2.11 -4.39 -4.24
CA SER A 51 -3.40 -3.91 -3.73
C SER A 51 -3.83 -4.70 -2.48
N LEU A 52 -3.71 -6.02 -2.51
CA LEU A 52 -4.03 -6.87 -1.37
C LEU A 52 -3.13 -6.59 -0.16
N ILE A 53 -1.81 -6.55 -0.36
CA ILE A 53 -0.84 -6.28 0.72
C ILE A 53 -1.04 -4.87 1.28
N SER A 54 -1.24 -3.87 0.42
CA SER A 54 -1.49 -2.48 0.79
C SER A 54 -2.78 -2.33 1.60
N SER A 55 -3.86 -2.99 1.16
CA SER A 55 -5.13 -3.01 1.90
C SER A 55 -4.97 -3.63 3.28
N VAL A 56 -4.33 -4.80 3.37
CA VAL A 56 -4.12 -5.48 4.66
C VAL A 56 -3.23 -4.65 5.59
N MET A 57 -2.17 -4.03 5.06
CA MET A 57 -1.26 -3.18 5.83
C MET A 57 -2.00 -1.97 6.40
N THR A 58 -2.80 -1.29 5.57
CA THR A 58 -3.63 -0.14 5.99
C THR A 58 -4.64 -0.52 7.08
N ASP A 59 -5.28 -1.69 6.96
CA ASP A 59 -6.22 -2.18 7.98
C ASP A 59 -5.52 -2.52 9.30
N PHE A 60 -4.33 -3.12 9.24
CA PHE A 60 -3.51 -3.39 10.43
C PHE A 60 -3.06 -2.10 11.10
N ASP A 61 -2.67 -1.08 10.34
CA ASP A 61 -2.24 0.22 10.86
C ASP A 61 -3.37 0.94 11.60
N SER A 62 -4.55 1.02 10.97
CA SER A 62 -5.74 1.60 11.59
C SER A 62 -6.09 0.91 12.91
N ARG A 63 -6.01 -0.43 12.95
CA ARG A 63 -6.25 -1.21 14.18
C ARG A 63 -5.17 -1.04 15.23
N ALA A 64 -3.90 -0.98 14.83
CA ALA A 64 -2.77 -0.75 15.73
C ALA A 64 -2.87 0.63 16.39
N GLU A 65 -3.22 1.66 15.61
CA GLU A 65 -3.42 3.01 16.10
C GLU A 65 -4.62 3.09 17.06
N ALA A 66 -5.76 2.51 16.68
CA ALA A 66 -6.93 2.44 17.56
C ALA A 66 -6.62 1.72 18.88
N THR A 67 -5.84 0.64 18.83
CA THR A 67 -5.41 -0.10 20.02
C THR A 67 -4.47 0.73 20.89
N ALA A 68 -3.52 1.47 20.29
CA ALA A 68 -2.61 2.35 21.01
C ALA A 68 -3.38 3.44 21.76
N ARG A 69 -4.33 4.10 21.09
CA ARG A 69 -5.20 5.12 21.71
C ARG A 69 -6.04 4.54 22.85
N SER A 70 -6.62 3.35 22.68
CA SER A 70 -7.38 2.67 23.74
C SER A 70 -6.50 2.31 24.94
N GLN A 71 -5.26 1.88 24.71
CA GLN A 71 -4.30 1.59 25.78
C GLN A 71 -3.86 2.85 26.54
N ASP A 72 -3.68 3.98 25.86
CA ASP A 72 -3.39 5.25 26.52
C ASP A 72 -4.55 5.70 27.43
N GLN A 73 -5.79 5.60 26.95
CA GLN A 73 -6.98 5.88 27.76
C GLN A 73 -7.09 4.94 28.97
N LEU A 74 -6.83 3.63 28.77
CA LEU A 74 -6.83 2.65 29.84
C LEU A 74 -5.72 2.94 30.86
N ALA A 75 -4.52 3.30 30.41
CA ALA A 75 -3.42 3.67 31.30
C ALA A 75 -3.80 4.86 32.19
N PHE A 76 -4.39 5.90 31.60
CA PHE A 76 -4.90 7.05 32.34
C PHE A 76 -5.97 6.65 33.37
N ALA A 77 -6.95 5.83 32.97
CA ALA A 77 -8.00 5.35 33.86
C ALA A 77 -7.43 4.51 35.03
N LEU A 78 -6.44 3.66 34.76
CA LEU A 78 -5.75 2.86 35.77
C LEU A 78 -4.94 3.74 36.73
N ASP A 79 -4.25 4.76 36.25
CA ASP A 79 -3.53 5.70 37.10
C ASP A 79 -4.50 6.48 38.01
N ARG A 80 -5.65 6.91 37.48
CA ARG A 80 -6.69 7.55 38.29
C ARG A 80 -7.25 6.63 39.37
N LEU A 81 -7.61 5.40 39.00
CA LEU A 81 -8.14 4.40 39.94
C LEU A 81 -7.10 4.01 41.00
N THR A 82 -5.83 3.91 40.62
CA THR A 82 -4.73 3.67 41.57
C THR A 82 -4.66 4.80 42.59
N GLY A 83 -4.73 6.06 42.14
CA GLY A 83 -4.76 7.21 43.06
C GLY A 83 -6.01 7.27 43.95
N GLU A 84 -7.17 6.86 43.46
CA GLU A 84 -8.39 6.75 44.27
C GLU A 84 -8.25 5.64 45.34
N LEU A 85 -7.63 4.50 44.99
CA LEU A 85 -7.34 3.41 45.93
C LEU A 85 -6.29 3.79 46.97
N ASP A 86 -5.25 4.53 46.59
CA ASP A 86 -4.22 5.00 47.52
C ASP A 86 -4.85 5.93 48.58
N LYS A 87 -5.77 6.82 48.17
CA LYS A 87 -6.55 7.66 49.10
C LYS A 87 -7.46 6.84 50.01
N LEU A 88 -8.14 5.83 49.46
CA LEU A 88 -9.01 4.96 50.25
C LEU A 88 -8.23 4.14 51.29
N LEU A 89 -7.00 3.75 50.97
CA LEU A 89 -6.09 3.07 51.89
C LEU A 89 -5.58 3.97 53.02
N GLU A 90 -5.42 5.26 52.73
CA GLU A 90 -5.05 6.27 53.73
C GLU A 90 -6.18 6.45 54.77
N ASP A 91 -7.44 6.49 54.31
CA ASP A 91 -8.61 6.63 55.19
C ASP A 91 -9.05 5.32 55.87
N ALA A 92 -8.76 4.15 55.30
CA ALA A 92 -9.13 2.85 55.87
C ALA A 92 -8.13 1.74 55.48
N PRO A 93 -7.16 1.38 56.35
CA PRO A 93 -6.18 0.34 56.08
C PRO A 93 -6.80 -1.06 56.18
N SER A 94 -7.62 -1.43 55.19
CA SER A 94 -8.16 -2.77 55.04
C SER A 94 -7.25 -3.61 54.13
N PRO A 95 -6.77 -4.79 54.57
CA PRO A 95 -5.88 -5.65 53.78
C PRO A 95 -6.50 -6.10 52.44
N PHE A 96 -7.83 -6.10 52.34
CA PHE A 96 -8.55 -6.42 51.10
C PHE A 96 -8.33 -5.34 50.01
N ILE A 97 -8.36 -4.06 50.39
CA ILE A 97 -8.20 -2.94 49.46
C ILE A 97 -6.77 -2.89 48.91
N MET A 98 -5.78 -3.21 49.76
CA MET A 98 -4.38 -3.26 49.37
C MET A 98 -4.10 -4.34 48.31
N GLN A 99 -4.78 -5.50 48.41
CA GLN A 99 -4.70 -6.55 47.40
C GLN A 99 -5.25 -6.08 46.05
N HIS A 100 -6.35 -5.33 46.03
CA HIS A 100 -6.91 -4.76 44.81
C HIS A 100 -5.99 -3.70 44.18
N ALA A 101 -5.39 -2.82 44.98
CA ALA A 101 -4.38 -1.86 44.51
C ALA A 101 -3.17 -2.57 43.86
N ALA A 102 -2.67 -3.64 44.48
CA ALA A 102 -1.58 -4.45 43.93
C ALA A 102 -1.96 -5.09 42.58
N ARG A 103 -3.18 -5.62 42.45
CA ARG A 103 -3.69 -6.19 41.19
C ARG A 103 -3.79 -5.14 40.08
N ILE A 104 -4.29 -3.94 40.41
CA ILE A 104 -4.41 -2.82 39.47
C ILE A 104 -3.04 -2.33 39.02
N SER A 105 -2.06 -2.26 39.92
CA SER A 105 -0.65 -1.99 39.59
C SER A 105 -0.08 -3.02 38.60
N GLY A 106 -0.42 -4.31 38.78
CA GLY A 106 -0.05 -5.37 37.85
C GLY A 106 -0.74 -5.25 36.47
N VAL A 107 -2.00 -4.82 36.41
CA VAL A 107 -2.68 -4.51 35.15
C VAL A 107 -2.00 -3.32 34.46
N ARG A 108 -1.70 -2.24 35.19
CA ARG A 108 -1.01 -1.06 34.65
C ARG A 108 0.34 -1.42 34.02
N LYS A 109 1.15 -2.25 34.68
CA LYS A 109 2.45 -2.70 34.14
C LYS A 109 2.29 -3.42 32.79
N ARG A 110 1.30 -4.31 32.68
CA ARG A 110 1.02 -5.04 31.43
C ARG A 110 0.56 -4.10 30.31
N VAL A 111 -0.31 -3.14 30.62
CA VAL A 111 -0.75 -2.12 29.65
C VAL A 111 0.42 -1.27 29.16
N LYS A 112 1.33 -0.83 30.04
CA LYS A 112 2.56 -0.11 29.63
C LYS A 112 3.47 -0.95 28.73
N SER A 113 3.63 -2.23 29.04
CA SER A 113 4.39 -3.16 28.19
C SER A 113 3.77 -3.29 26.81
N LEU A 114 2.45 -3.46 26.73
CA LEU A 114 1.72 -3.54 25.46
C LEU A 114 1.87 -2.26 24.63
N ASN A 115 1.77 -1.10 25.27
CA ASN A 115 1.95 0.19 24.60
C ASN A 115 3.36 0.34 24.01
N THR A 116 4.37 -0.16 24.72
CA THR A 116 5.76 -0.18 24.23
C THR A 116 5.91 -1.08 23.01
N VAL A 117 5.28 -2.27 23.01
CA VAL A 117 5.28 -3.17 21.86
C VAL A 117 4.59 -2.54 20.64
N LEU A 118 3.43 -1.90 20.83
CA LEU A 118 2.74 -1.20 19.74
C LEU A 118 3.59 -0.07 19.15
N LYS A 119 4.21 0.77 19.99
CA LYS A 119 5.15 1.80 19.54
C LYS A 119 6.31 1.22 18.73
N SER A 120 6.80 0.04 19.12
CA SER A 120 7.84 -0.66 18.35
C SER A 120 7.33 -1.19 17.01
N ILE A 121 6.08 -1.64 16.92
CA ILE A 121 5.47 -2.12 15.67
C ILE A 121 5.29 -0.94 14.72
N GLN A 122 4.70 0.16 15.18
CA GLN A 122 4.54 1.40 14.40
C GLN A 122 5.88 1.82 13.78
N ARG A 123 6.94 1.87 14.60
CA ARG A 123 8.28 2.26 14.15
C ARG A 123 8.86 1.33 13.08
N ARG A 124 8.57 0.03 13.14
CA ARG A 124 8.99 -0.94 12.11
C ARG A 124 8.25 -0.70 10.80
N ILE A 125 6.96 -0.39 10.89
CA ILE A 125 6.11 -0.07 9.74
C ILE A 125 6.58 1.23 9.08
N ASP A 126 6.80 2.28 9.86
CA ASP A 126 7.35 3.56 9.37
C ASP A 126 8.70 3.36 8.69
N ASN A 127 9.54 2.47 9.20
CA ASN A 127 10.83 2.13 8.57
C ASN A 127 10.65 1.39 7.23
N MET A 128 9.69 0.46 7.15
CA MET A 128 9.38 -0.23 5.89
C MET A 128 8.81 0.74 4.85
N ASP A 129 7.91 1.64 5.25
CA ASP A 129 7.35 2.68 4.37
C ASP A 129 8.44 3.62 3.83
N ARG A 130 9.39 4.03 4.68
CA ARG A 130 10.57 4.81 4.26
C ARG A 130 11.46 4.05 3.29
N MET A 131 11.71 2.76 3.53
CA MET A 131 12.52 1.93 2.64
C MET A 131 11.84 1.73 1.28
N MET A 132 10.52 1.51 1.25
CA MET A 132 9.75 1.40 0.01
C MET A 132 9.72 2.73 -0.75
N SER A 133 9.51 3.84 -0.05
CA SER A 133 9.56 5.19 -0.62
C SER A 133 10.95 5.54 -1.18
N ALA A 134 12.03 5.13 -0.51
CA ALA A 134 13.40 5.33 -0.98
C ALA A 134 13.79 4.39 -2.13
N GLY A 135 13.25 3.16 -2.15
CA GLY A 135 13.46 2.20 -3.24
C GLY A 135 12.84 2.63 -4.57
N LEU A 136 11.77 3.43 -4.53
CA LEU A 136 11.13 4.04 -5.71
C LEU A 136 11.95 5.17 -6.35
N VAL A 137 12.99 5.69 -5.69
CA VAL A 137 13.83 6.80 -6.19
C VAL A 137 15.13 6.30 -6.85
N HIS A 138 15.40 4.99 -6.84
CA HIS A 138 16.66 4.42 -7.37
C HIS A 138 16.54 3.77 -8.76
N GLU A 139 15.73 4.33 -9.67
CA GLU A 139 15.79 3.94 -11.09
C GLU A 139 15.88 5.15 -12.03
N ALA A 140 17.05 5.28 -12.68
CA ALA A 140 17.48 6.18 -13.77
C ALA A 140 17.79 7.68 -13.43
N PRO A 141 18.84 8.31 -14.04
CA PRO A 141 19.53 7.91 -15.27
C PRO A 141 21.02 7.55 -15.09
N VAL A 142 21.43 6.41 -15.65
CA VAL A 142 22.79 6.21 -16.15
C VAL A 142 22.90 7.06 -17.42
N GLY A 143 23.29 8.32 -17.22
CA GLY A 143 23.64 9.27 -18.27
C GLY A 143 25.13 9.58 -18.20
N GLU A 144 25.83 9.10 -19.23
CA GLU A 144 27.07 9.67 -19.81
C GLU A 144 28.45 9.42 -19.18
N SER A 145 29.36 9.11 -20.12
CA SER A 145 30.82 9.35 -20.13
C SER A 145 31.68 8.30 -19.40
N SER A 146 32.62 7.58 -20.01
CA SER A 146 33.48 7.88 -21.17
C SER A 146 33.79 6.60 -21.93
N GLY A 147 33.40 6.54 -23.21
CA GLY A 147 34.06 5.71 -24.20
C GLY A 147 35.29 6.45 -24.75
N GLN A 148 36.30 5.67 -25.14
CA GLN A 148 37.39 5.99 -26.07
C GLN A 148 38.78 6.22 -25.43
N GLN A 149 39.40 5.11 -25.04
CA GLN A 149 40.86 4.94 -25.14
C GLN A 149 41.13 4.00 -26.33
N HIS A 150 41.76 4.55 -27.37
CA HIS A 150 42.32 3.87 -28.55
C HIS A 150 43.27 4.91 -29.17
N ALA A 151 44.52 4.67 -29.57
CA ALA A 151 45.45 3.57 -29.50
C ALA A 151 46.85 4.17 -29.81
N LEU A 152 47.90 3.45 -29.39
CA LEU A 152 49.29 3.37 -29.90
C LEU A 152 49.93 4.62 -30.53
#